data_AF-X1E2U6-F1
#
_entry.id   AF-X1E2U6-F1
#
_cell.length_a   1.000
_cell.length_b   1.000
_cell.length_c   1.000
_cell.angle_alpha   90.00
_cell.angle_beta   90.00
_cell.angle_gamma   90.00
#
_symmetry.space_group_name_H-M   'P 1'
#
loop_
_entity.id
_entity.type
_entity.pdbx_description
1 polymer ?
#
loop_
_entity_poly.entity_id
_entity_poly.type
_entity_poly.pdbx_seq_one_letter_code
_entity_poly.pdbx_strand_id
1 'polypeptide(L)'
;AFKNCQDKVLSYGPAQGFQDLRQAIADYFTGYNIDLNAENVLITVGGSEAIQFAFNVVSDPGEEIIIPEPFYTNYNGYESSANVKIVPLTLNVADGFRLPPAEEIEAKISDKTKAILLCSPNNPTGTVYTAEELDRIVNLAKKYDLFLIADEVYKEFVYDGATHKSILEYDEIHDRAIVVDSISKRFSCCGARIGALITRNPEVYQAALKFAQARLCPPTMEQRAALAAYRMGKDYFEPVRKEYQKRRDVLCEELKDIPGIIMH
;
A
#
# COMPACT_ATOMS: atom_id res chain seq x y z
N ALA A 1 0.54 22.48 7.85
CA ALA A 1 1.27 22.83 6.62
C ALA A 1 0.45 23.66 5.63
N PHE A 2 -0.86 23.41 5.45
CA PHE A 2 -1.72 24.18 4.53
C PHE A 2 -2.71 25.07 5.30
N LYS A 3 -2.82 26.35 4.93
CA LYS A 3 -3.77 27.34 5.48
C LYS A 3 -4.20 28.33 4.38
N ASN A 4 -5.41 28.86 4.48
CA ASN A 4 -5.93 29.99 3.69
C ASN A 4 -5.90 29.82 2.15
N CYS A 5 -6.81 29.01 1.61
CA CYS A 5 -6.99 28.91 0.16
C CYS A 5 -7.50 30.23 -0.43
N GLN A 6 -6.86 30.68 -1.52
CA GLN A 6 -7.19 31.93 -2.22
C GLN A 6 -8.03 31.68 -3.49
N ASP A 7 -8.33 30.43 -3.80
CA ASP A 7 -9.12 30.09 -4.98
C ASP A 7 -10.56 30.60 -4.80
N LYS A 8 -11.02 31.43 -5.75
CA LYS A 8 -12.40 31.93 -5.77
C LYS A 8 -13.41 30.85 -6.13
N VAL A 9 -12.98 29.82 -6.87
CA VAL A 9 -13.79 28.70 -7.34
C VAL A 9 -12.97 27.42 -7.25
N LEU A 10 -13.58 26.33 -6.79
CA LEU A 10 -12.99 24.99 -6.81
C LEU A 10 -13.40 24.29 -8.10
N SER A 11 -12.59 24.44 -9.16
CA SER A 11 -12.81 23.75 -10.43
C SER A 11 -12.35 22.29 -10.38
N TYR A 12 -12.81 21.49 -11.35
CA TYR A 12 -12.23 20.17 -11.59
C TYR A 12 -10.72 20.27 -11.82
N GLY A 13 -9.99 19.30 -11.25
CA GLY A 13 -8.58 19.07 -11.51
C GLY A 13 -8.37 17.94 -12.53
N PRO A 14 -7.10 17.57 -12.80
CA PRO A 14 -6.80 16.41 -13.64
C PRO A 14 -7.27 15.11 -12.98
N ALA A 15 -7.70 14.14 -13.79
CA ALA A 15 -8.13 12.82 -13.33
C ALA A 15 -7.03 12.07 -12.58
N GLN A 16 -5.78 12.18 -13.05
CA GLN A 16 -4.62 11.61 -12.35
C GLN A 16 -4.19 12.38 -11.09
N GLY A 17 -4.79 13.54 -10.82
CA GLY A 17 -4.36 14.47 -9.78
C GLY A 17 -3.32 15.49 -10.25
N PHE A 18 -3.10 16.50 -9.40
CA PHE A 18 -2.19 17.60 -9.74
C PHE A 18 -0.74 17.11 -9.86
N GLN A 19 -0.04 17.62 -10.88
CA GLN A 19 1.32 17.21 -11.21
C GLN A 19 2.31 17.48 -10.08
N ASP A 20 2.15 18.59 -9.34
CA ASP A 20 3.03 18.94 -8.22
C ASP A 20 2.90 17.96 -7.04
N LEU A 21 1.70 17.48 -6.74
CA LEU A 21 1.49 16.42 -5.76
C LEU A 21 2.08 15.09 -6.25
N ARG A 22 1.79 14.71 -7.50
CA ARG A 22 2.36 13.48 -8.09
C ARG A 22 3.88 13.49 -8.04
N GLN A 23 4.51 14.61 -8.38
CA GLN A 23 5.96 14.77 -8.31
C GLN A 23 6.46 14.71 -6.86
N ALA A 24 5.79 15.37 -5.92
CA ALA A 24 6.21 15.32 -4.51
C ALA A 24 6.15 13.90 -3.92
N ILE A 25 5.19 13.08 -4.37
CA ILE A 25 5.15 11.65 -4.03
C ILE A 25 6.32 10.91 -4.69
N ALA A 26 6.58 11.14 -5.98
CA ALA A 26 7.71 10.52 -6.66
C ALA A 26 9.05 10.85 -5.98
N ASP A 27 9.31 12.14 -5.69
CA ASP A 27 10.50 12.63 -4.99
C ASP A 27 10.66 11.97 -3.61
N TYR A 28 9.55 11.73 -2.92
CA TYR A 28 9.56 11.03 -1.63
C TYR A 28 10.12 9.61 -1.76
N PHE A 29 9.74 8.87 -2.80
CA PHE A 29 10.28 7.53 -3.11
C PHE A 29 11.71 7.59 -3.66
N THR A 30 12.08 8.61 -4.44
CA THR A 30 13.47 8.85 -4.85
C THR A 30 14.39 9.01 -3.64
N GLY A 31 13.89 9.62 -2.55
CA GLY A 31 14.60 9.69 -1.27
C GLY A 31 14.87 8.33 -0.61
N TYR A 32 14.33 7.23 -1.12
CA TYR A 32 14.63 5.84 -0.74
C TYR A 32 15.34 5.07 -1.88
N ASN A 33 15.96 5.77 -2.82
CA ASN A 33 16.62 5.21 -4.00
C ASN A 33 15.67 4.45 -4.95
N ILE A 34 14.37 4.75 -4.91
CA ILE A 34 13.38 4.22 -5.84
C ILE A 34 13.13 5.31 -6.88
N ASP A 35 13.74 5.18 -8.05
CA ASP A 35 13.59 6.18 -9.12
C ASP A 35 12.17 6.14 -9.69
N LEU A 36 11.49 7.29 -9.64
CA LEU A 36 10.11 7.52 -10.07
C LEU A 36 9.99 8.98 -10.53
N ASN A 37 8.99 9.23 -11.36
CA ASN A 37 8.53 10.57 -11.69
C ASN A 37 7.01 10.67 -11.56
N ALA A 38 6.45 11.86 -11.80
CA ALA A 38 5.02 12.09 -11.69
C ALA A 38 4.15 11.14 -12.55
N GLU A 39 4.65 10.61 -13.66
CA GLU A 39 3.92 9.68 -14.54
C GLU A 39 3.81 8.26 -13.99
N ASN A 40 4.54 7.95 -12.90
CA ASN A 40 4.39 6.70 -12.17
C ASN A 40 3.32 6.75 -11.07
N VAL A 41 2.76 7.93 -10.78
CA VAL A 41 1.92 8.19 -9.61
C VAL A 41 0.52 8.61 -10.04
N LEU A 42 -0.50 7.84 -9.67
CA LEU A 42 -1.91 8.19 -9.88
C LEU A 42 -2.55 8.54 -8.55
N ILE A 43 -3.06 9.76 -8.40
CA ILE A 43 -3.72 10.18 -7.14
C ILE A 43 -5.11 9.59 -7.05
N THR A 44 -5.41 8.99 -5.90
CA THR A 44 -6.68 8.31 -5.61
C THR A 44 -7.38 8.88 -4.38
N VAL A 45 -8.68 8.58 -4.22
CA VAL A 45 -9.49 8.93 -3.05
C VAL A 45 -9.17 7.98 -1.88
N GLY A 46 -7.97 8.16 -1.32
CA GLY A 46 -7.40 7.29 -0.31
C GLY A 46 -6.88 5.97 -0.87
N GLY A 47 -6.14 5.21 -0.05
CA GLY A 47 -5.61 3.90 -0.44
C GLY A 47 -6.70 2.91 -0.88
N SER A 48 -7.92 3.07 -0.33
CA SER A 48 -9.10 2.30 -0.72
C SER A 48 -9.39 2.31 -2.23
N GLU A 49 -9.39 3.49 -2.86
CA GLU A 49 -9.62 3.58 -4.31
C GLU A 49 -8.42 3.05 -5.09
N ALA A 50 -7.20 3.18 -4.57
CA ALA A 50 -6.02 2.58 -5.20
C ALA A 50 -6.09 1.04 -5.21
N ILE A 51 -6.52 0.41 -4.11
CA ILE A 51 -6.73 -1.05 -4.06
C ILE A 51 -7.84 -1.46 -5.03
N GLN A 52 -8.96 -0.73 -5.03
CA GLN A 52 -10.06 -1.00 -5.95
C GLN A 52 -9.60 -0.91 -7.41
N PHE A 53 -8.83 0.11 -7.78
CA PHE A 53 -8.26 0.23 -9.12
C PHE A 53 -7.30 -0.91 -9.42
N ALA A 54 -6.41 -1.27 -8.48
CA ALA A 54 -5.49 -2.38 -8.66
C ALA A 54 -6.24 -3.69 -8.95
N PHE A 55 -7.27 -4.03 -8.17
CA PHE A 55 -8.09 -5.24 -8.40
C PHE A 55 -8.74 -5.23 -9.79
N ASN A 56 -9.41 -4.13 -10.16
CA ASN A 56 -10.09 -4.04 -11.46
C ASN A 56 -9.13 -3.96 -12.65
N VAL A 57 -7.87 -3.60 -12.44
CA VAL A 57 -6.86 -3.51 -13.52
C VAL A 57 -6.17 -4.86 -13.75
N VAL A 58 -5.89 -5.62 -12.70
CA VAL A 58 -5.08 -6.85 -12.81
C VAL A 58 -5.91 -8.12 -12.96
N SER A 59 -7.23 -8.05 -12.76
CA SER A 59 -8.08 -9.24 -12.76
C SER A 59 -9.46 -8.99 -13.37
N ASP A 60 -9.99 -10.04 -13.98
CA ASP A 60 -11.35 -10.15 -14.48
C ASP A 60 -12.29 -10.82 -13.45
N PRO A 61 -13.62 -10.71 -13.64
CA PRO A 61 -14.59 -11.43 -12.81
C PRO A 61 -14.33 -12.95 -12.75
N GLY A 62 -14.22 -13.49 -11.55
CA GLY A 62 -13.98 -14.89 -11.25
C GLY A 62 -12.51 -15.28 -11.14
N GLU A 63 -11.58 -14.35 -11.37
CA GLU A 63 -10.15 -14.56 -11.18
C GLU A 63 -9.73 -14.38 -9.71
N GLU A 64 -8.51 -14.79 -9.38
CA GLU A 64 -8.05 -14.99 -8.02
C GLU A 64 -6.91 -14.03 -7.63
N ILE A 65 -7.00 -13.47 -6.43
CA ILE A 65 -5.91 -12.71 -5.78
C ILE A 65 -5.56 -13.40 -4.47
N ILE A 66 -4.30 -13.80 -4.31
CA ILE A 66 -3.82 -14.40 -3.07
C ILE A 66 -3.52 -13.30 -2.05
N ILE A 67 -4.04 -13.42 -0.83
CA ILE A 67 -3.80 -12.45 0.25
C ILE A 67 -3.47 -13.19 1.55
N PRO A 68 -2.34 -12.87 2.23
CA PRO A 68 -2.05 -13.43 3.54
C PRO A 68 -3.06 -12.98 4.60
N GLU A 69 -3.63 -13.93 5.34
CA GLU A 69 -4.58 -13.64 6.43
C GLU A 69 -3.94 -13.89 7.82
N PRO A 70 -4.28 -13.11 8.86
CA PRO A 70 -5.35 -12.11 8.88
C PRO A 70 -4.97 -10.82 8.11
N PHE A 71 -5.94 -10.30 7.36
CA PHE A 71 -5.78 -9.11 6.52
C PHE A 71 -6.80 -8.02 6.85
N TYR A 72 -6.59 -6.84 6.27
CA TYR A 72 -7.50 -5.71 6.37
C TYR A 72 -8.88 -6.06 5.81
N THR A 73 -9.89 -6.06 6.69
CA THR A 73 -11.25 -6.56 6.41
C THR A 73 -11.90 -5.99 5.15
N ASN A 74 -11.56 -4.75 4.76
CA ASN A 74 -12.14 -4.12 3.59
C ASN A 74 -11.69 -4.73 2.25
N TYR A 75 -10.64 -5.56 2.23
CA TYR A 75 -10.29 -6.33 1.03
C TYR A 75 -11.47 -7.18 0.52
N ASN A 76 -12.30 -7.74 1.42
CA ASN A 76 -13.53 -8.47 1.07
C ASN A 76 -14.56 -7.58 0.33
N GLY A 77 -14.60 -6.29 0.66
CA GLY A 77 -15.45 -5.33 -0.03
C GLY A 77 -14.98 -5.07 -1.47
N TYR A 78 -13.67 -4.98 -1.67
CA TYR A 78 -13.08 -4.80 -3.00
C TYR A 78 -13.23 -6.07 -3.85
N GLU A 79 -13.00 -7.24 -3.25
CA GLU A 79 -13.29 -8.56 -3.84
C GLU A 79 -14.72 -8.60 -4.40
N SER A 80 -15.70 -8.34 -3.54
CA SER A 80 -17.12 -8.34 -3.91
C SER A 80 -17.43 -7.33 -5.02
N SER A 81 -16.84 -6.13 -4.96
CA SER A 81 -17.09 -5.07 -5.94
C SER A 81 -16.49 -5.36 -7.32
N ALA A 82 -15.36 -6.07 -7.37
CA ALA A 82 -14.66 -6.42 -8.59
C ALA A 82 -15.10 -7.78 -9.16
N ASN A 83 -15.96 -8.53 -8.44
CA ASN A 83 -16.27 -9.94 -8.71
C ASN A 83 -15.01 -10.83 -8.78
N VAL A 84 -13.97 -10.48 -8.03
CA VAL A 84 -12.73 -11.25 -7.90
C VAL A 84 -12.91 -12.23 -6.73
N LYS A 85 -12.06 -13.23 -6.63
CA LYS A 85 -12.00 -14.16 -5.49
C LYS A 85 -10.70 -13.99 -4.72
N ILE A 86 -10.79 -13.71 -3.43
CA ILE A 86 -9.63 -13.73 -2.55
C ILE A 86 -9.32 -15.18 -2.20
N VAL A 87 -8.07 -15.58 -2.43
CA VAL A 87 -7.53 -16.87 -2.00
C VAL A 87 -6.68 -16.62 -0.75
N PRO A 88 -7.20 -16.92 0.46
CA PRO A 88 -6.46 -16.65 1.68
C PRO A 88 -5.25 -17.57 1.83
N LEU A 89 -4.12 -16.95 2.20
CA LEU A 89 -2.92 -17.62 2.68
C LEU A 89 -2.86 -17.49 4.21
N THR A 90 -3.36 -18.51 4.91
CA THR A 90 -3.49 -18.50 6.37
C THR A 90 -2.14 -18.46 7.07
N LEU A 91 -1.87 -17.39 7.80
CA LEU A 91 -0.66 -17.22 8.61
C LEU A 91 -0.93 -17.55 10.08
N ASN A 92 0.13 -17.93 10.80
CA ASN A 92 0.03 -18.34 12.20
C ASN A 92 0.58 -17.27 13.15
N VAL A 93 -0.15 -17.01 14.25
CA VAL A 93 0.31 -16.13 15.33
C VAL A 93 1.58 -16.65 16.00
N ALA A 94 1.74 -17.99 16.12
CA ALA A 94 2.89 -18.62 16.75
C ALA A 94 4.21 -18.28 16.07
N ASP A 95 4.16 -18.02 14.76
CA ASP A 95 5.31 -17.66 13.95
C ASP A 95 5.42 -16.14 13.73
N GLY A 96 4.52 -15.32 14.32
CA GLY A 96 4.50 -13.86 14.12
C GLY A 96 3.81 -13.39 12.84
N PHE A 97 2.92 -14.23 12.29
CA PHE A 97 2.23 -14.00 11.02
C PHE A 97 3.21 -13.76 9.86
N ARG A 98 4.23 -14.61 9.77
CA ARG A 98 5.30 -14.54 8.78
C ARG A 98 4.90 -15.28 7.51
N LEU A 99 5.49 -14.90 6.36
CA LEU A 99 5.18 -15.57 5.10
C LEU A 99 5.79 -16.98 5.10
N PRO A 100 5.01 -18.03 4.77
CA PRO A 100 5.45 -19.41 4.82
C PRO A 100 6.49 -19.71 3.70
N PRO A 101 7.05 -20.93 3.68
CA PRO A 101 7.88 -21.40 2.58
C PRO A 101 7.18 -21.28 1.22
N ALA A 102 7.98 -21.14 0.16
CA ALA A 102 7.47 -20.86 -1.18
C ALA A 102 6.49 -21.93 -1.68
N GLU A 103 6.69 -23.18 -1.29
CA GLU A 103 5.85 -24.32 -1.67
C GLU A 103 4.41 -24.20 -1.16
N GLU A 104 4.22 -23.63 0.04
CA GLU A 104 2.89 -23.42 0.63
C GLU A 104 2.14 -22.28 -0.07
N ILE A 105 2.87 -21.24 -0.48
CA ILE A 105 2.33 -20.12 -1.25
C ILE A 105 1.99 -20.59 -2.66
N GLU A 106 2.89 -21.35 -3.28
CA GLU A 106 2.73 -21.94 -4.61
C GLU A 106 1.53 -22.89 -4.68
N ALA A 107 1.25 -23.65 -3.62
CA ALA A 107 0.08 -24.51 -3.53
C ALA A 107 -1.27 -23.76 -3.59
N LYS A 108 -1.27 -22.44 -3.39
CA LYS A 108 -2.46 -21.58 -3.53
C LYS A 108 -2.64 -21.03 -4.94
N ILE A 109 -1.63 -21.15 -5.80
CA ILE A 109 -1.65 -20.62 -7.17
C ILE A 109 -2.45 -21.56 -8.07
N SER A 110 -3.38 -21.00 -8.82
CA SER A 110 -4.18 -21.66 -9.85
C SER A 110 -4.01 -20.97 -11.20
N ASP A 111 -4.61 -21.53 -12.25
CA ASP A 111 -4.72 -20.90 -13.57
C ASP A 111 -5.51 -19.58 -13.55
N LYS A 112 -6.29 -19.34 -12.49
CA LYS A 112 -7.06 -18.11 -12.26
C LYS A 112 -6.33 -17.08 -11.42
N THR A 113 -5.20 -17.42 -10.80
CA THR A 113 -4.45 -16.48 -9.97
C THR A 113 -3.82 -15.40 -10.85
N LYS A 114 -4.08 -14.13 -10.52
CA LYS A 114 -3.52 -12.97 -11.24
C LYS A 114 -2.62 -12.09 -10.42
N ALA A 115 -2.81 -12.08 -9.11
CA ALA A 115 -1.99 -11.26 -8.24
C ALA A 115 -1.78 -11.89 -6.87
N ILE A 116 -0.71 -11.45 -6.22
CA ILE A 116 -0.52 -11.58 -4.78
C ILE A 116 -0.61 -10.16 -4.21
N LEU A 117 -1.45 -9.96 -3.18
CA LEU A 117 -1.47 -8.72 -2.41
C LEU A 117 -0.80 -8.93 -1.06
N LEU A 118 0.16 -8.06 -0.75
CA LEU A 118 0.82 -7.98 0.56
C LEU A 118 0.47 -6.65 1.23
N CYS A 119 0.27 -6.65 2.54
CA CYS A 119 0.25 -5.42 3.35
C CYS A 119 1.45 -5.47 4.30
N SER A 120 2.35 -4.48 4.19
CA SER A 120 3.57 -4.42 5.00
C SER A 120 3.96 -2.97 5.26
N PRO A 121 4.03 -2.52 6.53
CA PRO A 121 3.57 -3.21 7.74
C PRO A 121 2.09 -3.61 7.70
N ASN A 122 1.78 -4.82 8.15
CA ASN A 122 0.46 -5.41 8.01
C ASN A 122 -0.57 -4.81 8.98
N ASN A 123 -1.81 -4.66 8.52
CA ASN A 123 -2.98 -4.46 9.36
C ASN A 123 -3.86 -5.72 9.24
N PRO A 124 -4.08 -6.49 10.33
CA PRO A 124 -4.05 -6.05 11.72
C PRO A 124 -2.80 -6.41 12.54
N THR A 125 -1.84 -7.16 12.00
CA THR A 125 -0.82 -7.82 12.83
C THR A 125 0.38 -6.94 13.20
N GLY A 126 0.62 -5.85 12.47
CA GLY A 126 1.83 -5.03 12.60
C GLY A 126 3.09 -5.68 11.98
N THR A 127 2.98 -6.88 11.42
CA THR A 127 4.13 -7.62 10.86
C THR A 127 4.76 -6.85 9.70
N VAL A 128 6.09 -6.75 9.70
CA VAL A 128 6.88 -6.18 8.60
C VAL A 128 7.63 -7.32 7.92
N TYR A 129 7.35 -7.56 6.64
CA TYR A 129 8.03 -8.64 5.91
C TYR A 129 9.49 -8.29 5.65
N THR A 130 10.35 -9.29 5.83
CA THR A 130 11.79 -9.22 5.56
C THR A 130 12.08 -9.30 4.07
N ALA A 131 13.30 -8.88 3.69
CA ALA A 131 13.77 -9.01 2.31
C ALA A 131 13.66 -10.46 1.80
N GLU A 132 14.08 -11.45 2.60
CA GLU A 132 14.01 -12.86 2.20
C GLU A 132 12.59 -13.36 1.95
N GLU A 133 11.62 -12.92 2.76
CA GLU A 133 10.20 -13.22 2.54
C GLU A 133 9.68 -12.57 1.26
N LEU A 134 10.05 -11.32 1.00
CA LEU A 134 9.66 -10.62 -0.21
C LEU A 134 10.31 -11.25 -1.45
N ASP A 135 11.58 -11.67 -1.37
CA ASP A 135 12.29 -12.37 -2.43
C ASP A 135 11.55 -13.64 -2.85
N ARG A 136 10.99 -14.40 -1.89
CA ARG A 136 10.14 -15.58 -2.19
C ARG A 136 8.92 -15.20 -3.01
N ILE A 137 8.21 -14.14 -2.63
CA ILE A 137 7.03 -13.67 -3.35
C ILE A 137 7.39 -13.14 -4.74
N VAL A 138 8.46 -12.35 -4.85
CA VAL A 138 8.97 -11.81 -6.12
C VAL A 138 9.31 -12.96 -7.09
N ASN A 139 9.97 -14.01 -6.60
CA ASN A 139 10.31 -15.18 -7.41
C ASN A 139 9.06 -15.93 -7.90
N LEU A 140 8.04 -16.10 -7.05
CA LEU A 140 6.78 -16.71 -7.45
C LEU A 140 6.02 -15.85 -8.46
N ALA A 141 5.96 -14.53 -8.25
CA ALA A 141 5.32 -13.58 -9.16
C ALA A 141 5.96 -13.60 -10.55
N LYS A 142 7.27 -13.79 -10.65
CA LYS A 142 7.97 -13.98 -11.93
C LYS A 142 7.69 -15.34 -12.55
N LYS A 143 7.77 -16.41 -11.74
CA LYS A 143 7.59 -17.79 -12.21
C LYS A 143 6.20 -18.02 -12.82
N TYR A 144 5.18 -17.41 -12.23
CA TYR A 144 3.77 -17.62 -12.57
C TYR A 144 3.12 -16.45 -13.33
N ASP A 145 3.91 -15.45 -13.68
CA ASP A 145 3.44 -14.23 -14.34
C ASP A 145 2.31 -13.50 -13.60
N LEU A 146 2.50 -13.30 -12.28
CA LEU A 146 1.53 -12.66 -11.40
C LEU A 146 1.89 -11.20 -11.12
N PHE A 147 0.89 -10.34 -11.00
CA PHE A 147 1.05 -9.01 -10.43
C PHE A 147 1.35 -9.08 -8.92
N LEU A 148 2.12 -8.11 -8.44
CA LEU A 148 2.37 -7.93 -7.01
C LEU A 148 1.81 -6.59 -6.57
N ILE A 149 0.80 -6.64 -5.69
CA ILE A 149 0.20 -5.45 -5.08
C ILE A 149 0.74 -5.31 -3.67
N ALA A 150 1.35 -4.17 -3.34
CA ALA A 150 1.80 -3.89 -1.98
C ALA A 150 1.02 -2.71 -1.39
N ASP A 151 0.25 -2.98 -0.34
CA ASP A 151 -0.34 -1.97 0.53
C ASP A 151 0.70 -1.51 1.56
N GLU A 152 1.38 -0.41 1.24
CA GLU A 152 2.50 0.14 2.00
C GLU A 152 2.10 1.39 2.81
N VAL A 153 0.81 1.59 3.07
CA VAL A 153 0.29 2.80 3.75
C VAL A 153 0.82 3.00 5.18
N TYR A 154 1.42 1.96 5.77
CA TYR A 154 2.01 1.99 7.10
C TYR A 154 3.55 2.03 7.09
N LYS A 155 4.23 2.20 5.95
CA LYS A 155 5.69 2.02 5.84
C LYS A 155 6.55 2.90 6.74
N GLU A 156 6.00 3.98 7.30
CA GLU A 156 6.70 4.80 8.29
C GLU A 156 6.66 4.18 9.71
N PHE A 157 5.70 3.30 10.00
CA PHE A 157 5.50 2.72 11.34
C PHE A 157 6.25 1.39 11.48
N VAL A 158 7.57 1.49 11.43
CA VAL A 158 8.50 0.37 11.62
C VAL A 158 9.35 0.63 12.88
N TYR A 159 9.54 -0.40 13.70
CA TYR A 159 10.14 -0.30 15.02
C TYR A 159 11.31 -1.29 15.20
N ASP A 160 12.02 -1.19 16.32
CA ASP A 160 13.05 -2.15 16.77
C ASP A 160 14.19 -2.41 15.76
N GLY A 161 14.52 -1.41 14.95
CA GLY A 161 15.58 -1.50 13.95
C GLY A 161 15.17 -2.29 12.69
N ALA A 162 13.92 -2.75 12.59
CA ALA A 162 13.41 -3.29 11.35
C ALA A 162 13.37 -2.21 10.26
N THR A 163 13.41 -2.66 9.01
CA THR A 163 13.35 -1.79 7.82
C THR A 163 12.23 -2.25 6.92
N HIS A 164 11.41 -1.31 6.45
CA HIS A 164 10.49 -1.56 5.35
C HIS A 164 11.27 -1.64 4.04
N LYS A 165 10.97 -2.64 3.22
CA LYS A 165 11.47 -2.78 1.85
C LYS A 165 10.28 -2.71 0.90
N SER A 166 10.30 -1.74 -0.02
CA SER A 166 9.21 -1.60 -0.98
C SER A 166 9.35 -2.62 -2.11
N ILE A 167 8.22 -3.08 -2.66
CA ILE A 167 8.28 -3.94 -3.85
C ILE A 167 8.83 -3.21 -5.08
N LEU A 168 8.84 -1.86 -5.08
CA LEU A 168 9.41 -1.04 -6.15
C LEU A 168 10.94 -1.03 -6.15
N GLU A 169 11.59 -1.62 -5.14
CA GLU A 169 13.04 -1.82 -5.15
C GLU A 169 13.46 -3.01 -6.03
N TYR A 170 12.53 -3.85 -6.48
CA TYR A 170 12.80 -5.01 -7.34
C TYR A 170 12.58 -4.66 -8.82
N ASP A 171 13.66 -4.29 -9.50
CA ASP A 171 13.59 -3.91 -10.92
C ASP A 171 13.14 -5.06 -11.83
N GLU A 172 13.36 -6.31 -11.43
CA GLU A 172 12.94 -7.50 -12.17
C GLU A 172 11.41 -7.72 -12.21
N ILE A 173 10.64 -6.97 -11.43
CA ILE A 173 9.17 -6.98 -11.44
C ILE A 173 8.55 -5.60 -11.68
N HIS A 174 9.32 -4.65 -12.23
CA HIS A 174 8.84 -3.28 -12.49
C HIS A 174 7.58 -3.25 -13.38
N ASP A 175 7.42 -4.25 -14.25
CA ASP A 175 6.29 -4.46 -15.16
C ASP A 175 5.05 -5.04 -14.46
N ARG A 176 5.13 -5.43 -13.19
CA ARG A 176 4.02 -6.10 -12.48
C ARG A 176 3.82 -5.62 -11.04
N ALA A 177 4.64 -4.68 -10.58
CA ALA A 177 4.57 -4.09 -9.25
C ALA A 177 3.56 -2.92 -9.20
N ILE A 178 2.68 -2.97 -8.19
CA ILE A 178 1.70 -1.92 -7.89
C ILE A 178 1.78 -1.60 -6.39
N VAL A 179 2.18 -0.39 -6.05
CA VAL A 179 2.18 0.09 -4.65
C VAL A 179 0.94 0.95 -4.41
N VAL A 180 0.25 0.65 -3.31
CA VAL A 180 -0.79 1.48 -2.73
C VAL A 180 -0.16 2.31 -1.61
N ASP A 181 -0.34 3.63 -1.69
CA ASP A 181 0.13 4.57 -0.67
C ASP A 181 -0.99 5.53 -0.21
N SER A 182 -0.84 6.15 0.96
CA SER A 182 -1.79 7.14 1.48
C SER A 182 -1.22 8.06 2.56
N ILE A 183 -1.71 9.29 2.57
CA ILE A 183 -1.45 10.25 3.65
C ILE A 183 -2.22 9.93 4.95
N SER A 184 -3.14 8.96 4.90
CA SER A 184 -4.08 8.69 5.99
C SER A 184 -3.39 8.40 7.31
N LYS A 185 -2.36 7.54 7.27
CA LYS A 185 -1.64 7.06 8.47
C LYS A 185 -0.41 7.90 8.72
N ARG A 186 0.46 8.00 7.70
CA ARG A 186 1.71 8.77 7.70
C ARG A 186 1.58 10.19 8.26
N PHE A 187 0.53 10.92 7.87
CA PHE A 187 0.33 12.32 8.23
C PHE A 187 -0.89 12.54 9.14
N SER A 188 -1.49 11.47 9.67
CA SER A 188 -2.75 11.54 10.45
C SER A 188 -3.89 12.24 9.70
N CYS A 189 -3.93 12.13 8.38
CA CYS A 189 -4.92 12.79 7.51
C CYS A 189 -5.99 11.82 6.97
N CYS A 190 -6.47 10.88 7.80
CA CYS A 190 -7.43 9.84 7.37
C CYS A 190 -8.67 10.41 6.66
N GLY A 191 -9.23 11.52 7.17
CA GLY A 191 -10.41 12.18 6.62
C GLY A 191 -10.16 13.00 5.35
N ALA A 192 -8.89 13.28 4.99
CA ALA A 192 -8.56 14.02 3.77
C ALA A 192 -8.65 13.16 2.50
N ARG A 193 -8.75 11.84 2.65
CA ARG A 193 -9.02 10.91 1.55
C ARG A 193 -8.08 11.07 0.35
N ILE A 194 -6.78 11.22 0.58
CA ILE A 194 -5.75 11.19 -0.47
C ILE A 194 -4.92 9.91 -0.37
N GLY A 195 -4.82 9.22 -1.50
CA GLY A 195 -3.99 8.05 -1.72
C GLY A 195 -3.24 8.15 -3.03
N ALA A 196 -2.46 7.11 -3.33
CA ALA A 196 -1.85 6.94 -4.63
C ALA A 196 -1.81 5.46 -5.02
N LEU A 197 -2.00 5.20 -6.31
CA LEU A 197 -1.55 3.99 -6.98
C LEU A 197 -0.23 4.33 -7.69
N ILE A 198 0.82 3.57 -7.40
CA ILE A 198 2.17 3.83 -7.89
C ILE A 198 2.65 2.60 -8.67
N THR A 199 3.08 2.79 -9.91
CA THR A 199 3.58 1.70 -10.74
C THR A 199 4.55 2.21 -11.81
N ARG A 200 5.51 1.35 -12.19
CA ARG A 200 6.38 1.57 -13.35
C ARG A 200 5.80 0.95 -14.63
N ASN A 201 4.74 0.14 -14.52
CA ASN A 201 4.06 -0.41 -15.68
C ASN A 201 3.13 0.66 -16.31
N PRO A 202 3.42 1.14 -17.54
CA PRO A 202 2.59 2.14 -18.19
C PRO A 202 1.19 1.61 -18.55
N GLU A 203 1.03 0.32 -18.85
CA GLU A 203 -0.27 -0.28 -19.18
C GLU A 203 -1.19 -0.32 -17.95
N VAL A 204 -0.65 -0.74 -16.79
CA VAL A 204 -1.38 -0.68 -15.51
C VAL A 204 -1.78 0.76 -15.18
N TYR A 205 -0.85 1.72 -15.33
CA TYR A 205 -1.15 3.12 -15.09
C TYR A 205 -2.26 3.64 -16.02
N GLN A 206 -2.19 3.37 -17.33
CA GLN A 206 -3.20 3.80 -18.28
C GLN A 206 -4.56 3.14 -18.04
N ALA A 207 -4.60 1.87 -17.63
CA ALA A 207 -5.83 1.20 -17.24
C ALA A 207 -6.43 1.82 -15.98
N ALA A 208 -5.62 2.05 -14.94
CA ALA A 208 -6.06 2.72 -13.71
C ALA A 208 -6.55 4.16 -13.98
N LEU A 209 -5.92 4.87 -14.92
CA LEU A 209 -6.32 6.22 -15.32
C LEU A 209 -7.74 6.25 -15.91
N LYS A 210 -8.18 5.21 -16.63
CA LYS A 210 -9.57 5.12 -17.13
C LYS A 210 -10.59 5.13 -15.99
N PHE A 211 -10.32 4.40 -14.91
CA PHE A 211 -11.15 4.44 -13.71
C PHE A 211 -11.08 5.81 -13.02
N ALA A 212 -9.89 6.41 -12.94
CA ALA A 212 -9.73 7.75 -12.38
C ALA A 212 -10.48 8.84 -13.17
N GLN A 213 -10.56 8.70 -14.51
CA GLN A 213 -11.33 9.57 -15.40
C GLN A 213 -12.83 9.39 -15.20
N ALA A 214 -13.31 8.17 -14.98
CA ALA A 214 -14.71 7.91 -14.60
C ALA A 214 -15.06 8.58 -13.26
N ARG A 215 -14.10 8.65 -12.34
CA ARG A 215 -14.20 9.39 -11.06
C ARG A 215 -14.12 10.92 -11.21
N LEU A 216 -13.65 11.44 -12.35
CA LEU A 216 -13.36 12.85 -12.68
C LEU A 216 -12.04 13.38 -12.13
N CYS A 217 -11.90 13.64 -10.82
CA CYS A 217 -10.65 14.06 -10.20
C CYS A 217 -10.64 13.86 -8.68
N PRO A 218 -9.46 13.75 -8.03
CA PRO A 218 -9.39 13.72 -6.56
C PRO A 218 -9.76 15.09 -5.96
N PRO A 219 -10.08 15.14 -4.66
CA PRO A 219 -10.55 16.36 -4.03
C PRO A 219 -9.44 17.43 -3.94
N THR A 220 -9.71 18.60 -4.54
CA THR A 220 -8.71 19.65 -4.84
C THR A 220 -8.00 20.19 -3.60
N MET A 221 -8.74 20.45 -2.54
CA MET A 221 -8.21 21.09 -1.32
C MET A 221 -7.29 20.14 -0.56
N GLU A 222 -7.67 18.88 -0.52
CA GLU A 222 -6.99 17.79 0.15
C GLU A 222 -5.71 17.42 -0.59
N GLN A 223 -5.71 17.47 -1.93
CA GLN A 223 -4.47 17.34 -2.72
C GLN A 223 -3.45 18.44 -2.36
N ARG A 224 -3.89 19.69 -2.20
CA ARG A 224 -3.00 20.79 -1.78
C ARG A 224 -2.49 20.61 -0.35
N ALA A 225 -3.36 20.14 0.55
CA ALA A 225 -2.96 19.78 1.91
C ALA A 225 -1.94 18.63 1.93
N ALA A 226 -2.15 17.61 1.08
CA ALA A 226 -1.23 16.50 0.90
C ALA A 226 0.14 16.98 0.40
N LEU A 227 0.17 17.85 -0.61
CA LEU A 227 1.41 18.43 -1.13
C LEU A 227 2.18 19.17 -0.03
N ALA A 228 1.48 19.96 0.78
CA ALA A 228 2.09 20.65 1.91
C ALA A 228 2.61 19.66 2.98
N ALA A 229 1.93 18.52 3.17
CA ALA A 229 2.37 17.48 4.09
C ALA A 229 3.64 16.76 3.60
N TYR A 230 3.72 16.41 2.32
CA TYR A 230 4.93 15.83 1.70
C TYR A 230 6.16 16.75 1.81
N ARG A 231 5.95 18.07 1.80
CA ARG A 231 7.01 19.07 1.99
C ARG A 231 7.50 19.24 3.43
N MET A 232 6.88 18.58 4.42
CA MET A 232 7.37 18.64 5.81
C MET A 232 8.69 17.87 6.02
N GLY A 233 9.08 17.02 5.07
CA GLY A 233 10.34 16.26 5.12
C GLY A 233 10.28 15.05 6.05
N LYS A 234 11.37 14.25 6.05
CA LYS A 234 11.46 12.99 6.81
C LYS A 234 11.51 13.19 8.33
N ASP A 235 12.02 14.34 8.78
CA ASP A 235 12.17 14.66 10.20
C ASP A 235 10.83 14.75 10.94
N TYR A 236 9.73 14.99 10.20
CA TYR A 236 8.38 14.93 10.76
C TYR A 236 8.04 13.55 11.35
N PHE A 237 8.57 12.46 10.77
CA PHE A 237 8.19 11.10 11.17
C PHE A 237 8.91 10.62 12.42
N GLU A 238 10.09 11.13 12.75
CA GLU A 238 10.85 10.66 13.91
C GLU A 238 10.09 10.79 15.25
N PRO A 239 9.56 11.98 15.64
CA PRO A 239 8.81 12.10 16.90
C PRO A 239 7.51 11.28 16.87
N VAL A 240 6.86 11.17 15.71
CA VAL A 240 5.64 10.36 15.55
C VAL A 240 5.93 8.88 15.79
N ARG A 241 6.99 8.34 15.17
CA ARG A 241 7.42 6.94 15.34
C ARG A 241 7.78 6.64 16.80
N LYS A 242 8.55 7.53 17.45
CA LYS A 242 8.93 7.38 18.86
C LYS A 242 7.71 7.30 19.78
N GLU A 243 6.71 8.14 19.54
CA GLU A 243 5.48 8.13 20.34
C GLU A 243 4.66 6.85 20.12
N TYR A 244 4.50 6.38 18.88
CA TYR A 244 3.78 5.12 18.62
C TYR A 244 4.54 3.88 19.12
N GLN A 245 5.88 3.86 19.03
CA GLN A 245 6.70 2.80 19.59
C GLN A 245 6.49 2.71 21.10
N LYS A 246 6.59 3.85 21.82
CA LYS A 246 6.33 3.90 23.25
C LYS A 246 4.94 3.35 23.62
N ARG A 247 3.90 3.70 22.87
CA ARG A 247 2.53 3.20 23.11
C ARG A 247 2.43 1.69 22.91
N ARG A 248 3.04 1.18 21.84
CA ARG A 248 3.12 -0.26 21.57
C ARG A 248 3.86 -0.97 22.70
N ASP A 249 5.02 -0.47 23.09
CA ASP A 249 5.88 -1.08 24.11
C ASP A 249 5.14 -1.21 25.44
N VAL A 250 4.47 -0.14 25.89
CA VAL A 250 3.62 -0.20 27.10
C VAL A 250 2.54 -1.26 26.96
N LEU A 251 1.83 -1.31 25.83
CA LEU A 251 0.78 -2.31 25.64
C LEU A 251 1.34 -3.74 25.66
N CYS A 252 2.44 -4.00 24.96
CA CYS A 252 3.09 -5.30 24.91
C CYS A 252 3.68 -5.69 26.28
N GLU A 253 4.24 -4.75 27.03
CA GLU A 253 4.77 -4.97 28.38
C GLU A 253 3.66 -5.37 29.37
N GLU A 254 2.50 -4.72 29.31
CA GLU A 254 1.40 -5.02 30.23
C GLU A 254 0.64 -6.30 29.84
N LEU A 255 0.55 -6.61 28.55
CA LEU A 255 -0.17 -7.79 28.08
C LEU A 255 0.63 -9.09 28.22
N LYS A 256 1.98 -9.04 28.22
CA LYS A 256 2.81 -10.26 28.22
C LYS A 256 2.68 -11.07 29.52
N ASP A 257 2.29 -10.40 30.61
CA ASP A 257 2.17 -11.00 31.93
C ASP A 257 0.78 -11.63 32.16
N ILE A 258 -0.16 -11.49 31.23
CA ILE A 258 -1.50 -12.06 31.32
C ILE A 258 -1.51 -13.50 30.77
N PRO A 259 -1.82 -14.52 31.60
CA PRO A 259 -1.82 -15.92 31.17
C PRO A 259 -2.77 -16.18 30.00
N GLY A 260 -2.28 -16.87 28.97
CA GLY A 260 -3.06 -17.25 27.79
C GLY A 260 -3.06 -16.23 26.65
N ILE A 261 -2.45 -15.05 26.85
CA ILE A 261 -2.18 -14.12 25.75
C ILE A 261 -0.91 -14.56 25.02
N ILE A 262 -0.98 -14.62 23.69
CA ILE A 262 0.16 -14.86 22.80
C ILE A 262 0.42 -13.57 22.03
N MET A 263 1.65 -13.09 22.08
CA MET A 263 2.13 -11.92 21.33
C MET A 263 3.46 -12.22 20.67
N HIS A 264 3.75 -11.50 19.60
CA HIS A 264 5.01 -11.50 18.87
C HIS A 264 5.42 -10.04 18.64
#